data_AF-Q2RU76-F1
#
_entry.id   AF-Q2RU76-F1
#
_cell.length_a   1.000
_cell.length_b   1.000
_cell.length_c   1.000
_cell.angle_alpha   90.00
_cell.angle_beta   90.00
_cell.angle_gamma   90.00
#
_symmetry.space_group_name_H-M   'P 1'
#
loop_
_entity.id
_entity.type
_entity.pdbx_description
1 polymer ?
#
loop_
_entity_poly.entity_id
_entity_poly.type
_entity_poly.pdbx_seq_one_letter_code
_entity_poly.pdbx_strand_id
1 'polypeptide(L)' 'MPPTNNVSEREIRPSVVFRKVTNGFRSDWGAQIHAGYRSVTGTARLKGQTAFAAVRALVDGQFAIA' A
#
# COMPACT_ATOMS: atom_id res chain seq x y z
N MET A 1 9.61 -21.91 -11.90
CA MET A 1 8.78 -22.19 -10.72
C MET A 1 7.97 -20.94 -10.40
N PRO A 2 6.63 -20.99 -10.35
CA PRO A 2 5.84 -19.87 -9.87
C PRO A 2 6.14 -19.58 -8.38
N PRO A 3 5.97 -18.33 -7.93
CA PRO A 3 6.18 -17.99 -6.53
C PRO A 3 5.24 -18.78 -5.62
N THR A 4 5.77 -19.33 -4.53
CA THR A 4 4.99 -20.05 -3.51
C THR A 4 4.22 -19.10 -2.59
N ASN A 5 4.57 -17.82 -2.59
CA ASN A 5 3.95 -16.80 -1.77
C ASN A 5 2.77 -16.13 -2.48
N ASN A 6 1.68 -15.92 -1.75
CA ASN A 6 0.47 -15.28 -2.28
C ASN A 6 0.68 -13.80 -2.61
N VAL A 7 -0.31 -13.18 -3.26
CA VAL A 7 -0.23 -11.76 -3.69
C VAL A 7 -0.02 -10.83 -2.48
N SER A 8 -0.72 -11.07 -1.37
CA SER A 8 -0.63 -10.25 -0.17
C SER A 8 0.78 -10.28 0.45
N GLU A 9 1.39 -11.45 0.56
CA GLU A 9 2.77 -11.62 1.04
C GLU A 9 3.79 -10.92 0.14
N ARG A 10 3.53 -10.89 -1.17
CA ARG A 10 4.37 -10.18 -2.13
C ARG A 10 4.25 -8.67 -1.98
N GLU A 11 3.05 -8.14 -1.71
CA GLU A 11 2.78 -6.70 -1.59
C GLU A 11 3.35 -6.06 -0.30
N ILE A 12 3.72 -6.87 0.69
CA ILE A 12 4.45 -6.42 1.90
C ILE A 12 5.92 -6.10 1.60
N ARG A 13 6.54 -6.69 0.56
CA ARG A 13 7.98 -6.57 0.28
C ARG A 13 8.48 -5.12 0.15
N PRO A 14 7.77 -4.20 -0.54
CA PRO A 14 8.20 -2.81 -0.61
C PRO A 14 8.28 -2.12 0.76
N SER A 15 7.38 -2.47 1.70
CA SER A 15 7.41 -1.94 3.06
C SER A 15 8.59 -2.51 3.88
N VAL A 16 9.03 -3.74 3.63
CA VAL A 16 10.24 -4.31 4.24
C VAL A 16 11.49 -3.58 3.75
N VAL A 17 11.60 -3.35 2.44
CA VAL A 17 12.71 -2.58 1.85
C VAL A 17 12.71 -1.14 2.38
N PHE A 18 11.53 -0.49 2.41
CA PHE A 18 11.37 0.83 2.98
C PHE A 18 11.91 0.89 4.41
N ARG A 19 11.48 -0.02 5.29
CA ARG A 19 11.95 -0.06 6.69
C ARG A 19 13.45 -0.33 6.80
N LYS A 20 14.02 -1.15 5.92
CA LYS A 20 15.45 -1.43 5.89
C LYS A 20 16.28 -0.18 5.57
N VAL A 21 15.83 0.63 4.61
CA VAL A 21 16.58 1.82 4.15
C VAL A 21 16.33 3.04 5.04
N THR A 22 15.09 3.20 5.53
CA THR A 22 14.67 4.41 6.27
C THR A 22 14.70 4.24 7.79
N ASN A 23 14.95 3.02 8.29
CA ASN A 23 14.75 2.63 9.69
C ASN A 23 13.30 2.81 10.18
N GLY A 24 12.34 2.88 9.25
CA GLY A 24 10.91 2.99 9.55
C GLY A 24 10.52 4.36 10.11
N PHE A 25 9.36 4.40 10.77
CA PHE A 25 8.81 5.63 11.35
C PHE A 25 9.17 5.76 12.83
N ARG A 26 9.27 7.00 13.30
CA ARG A 26 9.40 7.35 14.73
C ARG A 26 8.05 7.66 15.38
N SER A 27 6.99 7.78 14.58
CA SER A 27 5.63 8.04 15.04
C SER A 27 4.70 6.91 14.60
N ASP A 28 3.81 6.50 15.51
CA ASP A 28 2.76 5.54 15.19
C ASP A 28 1.82 6.09 14.11
N TRP A 29 1.52 7.39 14.19
CA TRP A 29 0.72 8.07 13.18
C TRP A 29 1.34 7.95 11.77
N GLY A 30 2.65 8.17 11.62
CA GLY A 30 3.33 8.03 10.33
C GLY A 30 3.31 6.59 9.81
N ALA A 31 3.45 5.61 10.71
CA ALA A 31 3.35 4.20 10.36
C ALA A 31 1.94 3.84 9.85
N GLN A 32 0.89 4.34 10.51
CA GLN A 32 -0.50 4.10 10.10
C GLN A 32 -0.82 4.74 8.74
N ILE A 33 -0.39 5.98 8.51
CA ILE A 33 -0.56 6.64 7.22
C ILE A 33 0.13 5.87 6.10
N HIS A 34 1.37 5.39 6.33
CA HIS A 34 2.07 4.58 5.34
C HIS A 34 1.37 3.27 5.03
N ALA A 35 0.87 2.56 6.07
CA ALA A 35 0.12 1.33 5.90
C ALA A 35 -1.16 1.57 5.08
N GLY A 36 -1.92 2.61 5.42
CA GLY A 36 -3.13 3.02 4.68
C GLY A 36 -2.83 3.36 3.22
N TYR A 37 -1.81 4.20 2.97
CA TYR A 37 -1.38 4.56 1.62
C TYR A 37 -0.97 3.33 0.79
N ARG A 38 -0.20 2.40 1.37
CA ARG A 38 0.22 1.17 0.70
C ARG A 38 -0.96 0.26 0.38
N SER A 39 -1.96 0.18 1.27
CA SER A 39 -3.17 -0.61 1.04
C SER A 39 -4.00 -0.05 -0.13
N VAL A 40 -4.26 1.27 -0.12
CA VAL A 40 -5.01 1.96 -1.17
C VAL A 40 -4.33 1.84 -2.52
N THR A 41 -3.05 2.18 -2.60
CA THR A 41 -2.30 2.18 -3.86
C THR A 41 -1.97 0.76 -4.36
N GLY A 42 -1.74 -0.19 -3.46
CA GLY A 42 -1.57 -1.60 -3.82
C GLY A 42 -2.84 -2.18 -4.45
N THR A 43 -4.00 -1.91 -3.84
CA THR A 43 -5.30 -2.34 -4.37
C THR A 43 -5.61 -1.68 -5.72
N ALA A 44 -5.37 -0.38 -5.84
CA ALA A 44 -5.55 0.35 -7.09
C ALA A 44 -4.68 -0.22 -8.22
N ARG A 45 -3.41 -0.56 -7.91
CA ARG A 45 -2.50 -1.17 -8.87
C ARG A 45 -3.03 -2.51 -9.39
N LEU A 46 -3.58 -3.35 -8.52
CA LEU A 46 -4.20 -4.63 -8.91
C LEU A 46 -5.43 -4.43 -9.80
N LYS A 47 -6.13 -3.30 -9.66
CA LYS A 47 -7.28 -2.90 -10.50
C LYS A 47 -6.88 -2.09 -11.75
N GLY A 48 -5.58 -1.93 -12.04
CA GLY A 48 -5.09 -1.15 -13.17
C GLY A 48 -5.28 0.37 -13.05
N GLN A 49 -5.52 0.87 -11.83
CA GLN A 49 -5.70 2.30 -11.54
C GLN A 49 -4.39 2.96 -11.14
N THR A 50 -4.28 4.27 -11.41
CA THR A 50 -3.14 5.06 -10.96
C THR A 50 -3.26 5.39 -9.47
N ALA A 51 -2.12 5.60 -8.80
CA ALA A 51 -2.10 6.00 -7.39
C ALA A 51 -2.85 7.33 -7.17
N PHE A 52 -2.71 8.28 -8.09
CA PHE A 52 -3.41 9.57 -8.01
C PHE A 52 -4.93 9.40 -8.07
N ALA A 53 -5.44 8.61 -9.03
CA ALA A 53 -6.87 8.34 -9.14
C ALA A 53 -7.42 7.67 -7.88
N ALA A 54 -6.67 6.73 -7.30
CA ALA A 54 -7.06 6.04 -6.08
C ALA A 54 -7.11 6.95 -4.86
N VAL A 55 -6.08 7.79 -4.67
CA VAL A 55 -6.05 8.77 -3.57
C VAL A 55 -7.16 9.81 -3.76
N ARG A 56 -7.42 10.25 -5.00
CA ARG A 56 -8.52 11.17 -5.28
C ARG A 56 -9.87 10.55 -4.92
N ALA A 57 -10.13 9.32 -5.35
CA ALA A 57 -11.35 8.58 -5.01
C ALA A 57 -11.51 8.37 -3.49
N LEU A 58 -10.41 8.16 -2.77
CA LEU A 58 -10.42 8.07 -1.31
C LEU A 58 -10.86 9.38 -0.65
N VAL A 59 -10.28 10.50 -1.10
CA VAL A 59 -10.63 11.83 -0.59
C VAL A 59 -12.07 12.21 -0.95
N ASP A 60 -12.54 11.82 -2.12
CA ASP A 60 -13.92 12.05 -2.58
C ASP A 60 -14.94 11.09 -1.92
N GLY A 61 -14.51 10.17 -1.05
CA GLY A 61 -15.38 9.21 -0.36
C GLY A 61 -15.91 8.07 -1.24
N GLN A 62 -15.34 7.91 -2.43
CA GLN A 62 -15.75 6.92 -3.44
C GLN A 62 -14.88 5.65 -3.42
N PHE A 63 -13.89 5.59 -2.54
CA PHE A 63 -13.01 4.44 -2.40
C PHE A 63 -13.67 3.35 -1.55
N ALA A 64 -14.31 2.39 -2.20
CA ALA A 64 -14.80 1.19 -1.54
C ALA A 64 -13.66 0.21 -1.29
N ILE A 65 -13.41 -0.07 0.00
CA ILE A 65 -12.64 -1.25 0.42
C ILE A 65 -13.59 -2.43 0.25
N ALA A 66 -13.28 -3.31 -0.69
CA ALA A 66 -14.06 -4.51 -0.97
C ALA A 66 -13.96 -5.51 0.19
#